data_AF-A0A821AQR2-F1
#
_entry.id   AF-A0A821AQR2-F1
#
_cell.length_a   1.000
_cell.length_b   1.000
_cell.length_c   1.000
_cell.angle_alpha   90.00
_cell.angle_beta   90.00
_cell.angle_gamma   90.00
#
_symmetry.space_group_name_H-M   'P 1'
#
loop_
_entity.id
_entity.type
_entity.pdbx_description
1 polymer ?
#
loop_
_entity_poly.entity_id
_entity_poly.type
_entity_poly.pdbx_seq_one_letter_code
_entity_poly.pdbx_strand_id
1 'polypeptide(L)'
;MFPFVVNYFTVERGIDRSVIEVIELVNEIADHFVASLREVLQMNDINIQNMTSIGADNTNVNYGRIHSVFSLLKSDVPNLMKGNCFSHVLNNAVKTSHTRLVIDVE
;
A
#
# COMPACT_ATOMS: atom_id res chain seq x y z
N MET A 1 12.15 -8.57 -2.47
CA MET A 1 11.67 -8.00 -3.74
C MET A 1 10.24 -7.47 -3.56
N PHE A 2 10.00 -6.20 -3.87
CA PHE A 2 8.75 -5.46 -3.65
C PHE A 2 8.32 -4.75 -4.94
N PRO A 3 7.15 -5.05 -5.51
CA PRO A 3 6.64 -4.36 -6.69
C PRO A 3 5.96 -3.04 -6.31
N PHE A 4 6.32 -1.96 -7.00
CA PHE A 4 5.54 -0.73 -7.02
C PHE A 4 4.53 -0.78 -8.16
N VAL A 5 3.26 -0.67 -7.78
CA VAL A 5 2.13 -0.78 -8.69
C VAL A 5 1.29 0.49 -8.59
N VAL A 6 1.00 1.10 -9.72
CA VAL A 6 0.09 2.24 -9.82
C VAL A 6 -1.25 1.79 -10.40
N ASN A 7 -2.33 2.24 -9.77
CA ASN A 7 -3.68 2.15 -10.34
C ASN A 7 -4.06 3.57 -10.77
N TYR A 8 -4.47 3.74 -12.02
CA TYR A 8 -4.81 5.04 -12.57
C TYR A 8 -6.01 4.93 -13.50
N PHE A 9 -6.58 6.09 -13.85
CA PHE A 9 -7.72 6.19 -14.76
C PHE A 9 -7.31 6.99 -16.00
N THR A 10 -7.71 6.50 -17.16
CA THR A 10 -7.68 7.24 -18.44
C THR A 10 -9.06 7.21 -19.06
N VAL A 11 -9.43 8.25 -19.81
CA VAL A 11 -10.76 8.32 -20.44
C VAL A 11 -10.93 7.21 -21.49
N GLU A 12 -9.83 6.86 -22.16
CA GLU A 12 -9.81 5.93 -23.28
C GLU A 12 -9.88 4.46 -22.82
N ARG A 13 -9.25 4.12 -21.68
CA ARG A 13 -9.13 2.73 -21.20
C ARG A 13 -9.88 2.45 -19.91
N GLY A 14 -10.36 3.48 -19.22
CA GLY A 14 -10.91 3.37 -17.88
C GLY A 14 -9.82 3.17 -16.83
N ILE A 15 -10.10 2.33 -15.81
CA ILE A 15 -9.16 2.00 -14.74
C ILE A 15 -8.14 1.00 -15.26
N ASP A 16 -6.87 1.32 -15.12
CA ASP A 16 -5.74 0.48 -15.52
C ASP A 16 -4.74 0.32 -14.36
N ARG A 17 -3.87 -0.68 -14.48
CA ARG A 17 -2.86 -1.03 -13.48
C ARG A 17 -1.53 -1.36 -14.16
N SER A 18 -0.47 -0.71 -13.69
CA SER A 18 0.88 -0.94 -14.20
C SER A 18 1.86 -1.17 -13.06
N VAL A 19 2.73 -2.17 -13.22
CA VAL A 19 3.93 -2.31 -12.41
C VAL A 19 4.96 -1.34 -12.98
N ILE A 20 5.41 -0.39 -12.17
CA ILE A 20 6.35 0.66 -12.62
C ILE A 20 7.79 0.37 -12.18
N GLU A 21 7.97 -0.39 -11.11
CA GLU A 21 9.29 -0.82 -10.67
C GLU A 21 9.17 -2.05 -9.76
N VAL A 22 10.22 -2.87 -9.72
CA VAL A 22 10.37 -3.97 -8.78
C VAL A 22 11.70 -3.83 -8.07
N ILE A 23 11.68 -3.43 -6.79
CA ILE A 23 12.90 -3.16 -6.04
C ILE A 23 13.21 -4.27 -5.02
N GLU A 24 14.46 -4.35 -4.58
CA GLU A 24 14.81 -5.03 -3.33
C GLU A 24 15.10 -4.01 -2.24
N LEU A 25 14.38 -4.15 -1.13
CA LEU A 25 14.64 -3.38 0.08
C LEU A 25 15.46 -4.23 1.04
N VAL A 26 16.62 -3.71 1.42
CA VAL A 26 17.51 -4.35 2.41
C VAL A 26 16.89 -4.30 3.81
N ASN A 27 16.14 -3.24 4.11
CA ASN A 27 15.45 -3.03 5.38
C ASN A 27 13.98 -2.63 5.15
N GLU A 28 13.07 -3.39 5.74
CA GLU A 28 11.62 -3.18 5.62
C GLU A 28 11.10 -2.15 6.64
N ILE A 29 11.72 -0.98 6.72
CA ILE A 29 11.27 0.12 7.59
C ILE A 29 10.63 1.25 6.79
N ALA A 30 9.71 1.98 7.43
CA ALA A 30 8.84 2.94 6.76
C ALA A 30 9.61 4.03 5.98
N ASP A 31 10.70 4.55 6.54
CA ASP A 31 11.50 5.61 5.90
C ASP A 31 12.13 5.16 4.58
N HIS A 32 12.66 3.93 4.54
CA HIS A 32 13.26 3.37 3.33
C HIS A 32 12.19 3.13 2.25
N PHE A 33 11.02 2.61 2.63
CA PHE A 33 9.90 2.47 1.70
C PHE A 33 9.47 3.79 1.09
N VAL A 34 9.35 4.84 1.91
CA VAL A 34 8.93 6.17 1.43
C VAL A 34 10.00 6.82 0.57
N ALA A 35 11.28 6.71 0.93
CA ALA A 35 12.38 7.20 0.12
C ALA A 35 12.41 6.52 -1.25
N SER A 36 12.33 5.19 -1.28
CA SER A 36 12.31 4.43 -2.54
C SER A 36 11.05 4.71 -3.37
N LEU A 37 9.88 4.87 -2.74
CA LEU A 37 8.67 5.27 -3.47
C LEU A 37 8.86 6.63 -4.15
N ARG A 38 9.37 7.62 -3.42
CA ARG A 38 9.61 8.97 -3.98
C ARG A 38 10.60 8.92 -5.15
N GLU A 39 11.67 8.15 -5.03
CA GLU A 39 12.64 7.94 -6.10
C GLU A 39 11.98 7.27 -7.33
N VAL A 40 11.24 6.19 -7.14
CA VAL A 40 10.52 5.49 -8.22
C VAL A 40 9.51 6.40 -8.92
N LEU A 41 8.75 7.19 -8.17
CA LEU A 41 7.81 8.16 -8.73
C LEU A 41 8.56 9.25 -9.53
N GLN A 42 9.66 9.78 -9.00
CA GLN A 42 10.48 10.79 -9.68
C GLN A 42 11.10 10.25 -10.97
N MET A 43 11.64 9.02 -10.97
CA MET A 43 12.22 8.38 -12.15
C MET A 43 11.20 8.15 -13.28
N ASN A 44 9.93 7.97 -12.92
CA ASN A 44 8.83 7.74 -13.86
C ASN A 44 8.02 9.01 -14.19
N ASP A 45 8.47 10.19 -13.74
CA ASP A 45 7.76 11.47 -13.90
C ASP A 45 6.31 11.45 -13.38
N ILE A 46 6.08 10.71 -12.30
CA ILE A 46 4.77 10.61 -11.64
C ILE A 46 4.73 11.59 -10.47
N ASN A 47 3.89 12.62 -10.58
CA ASN A 47 3.70 13.57 -9.50
C ASN A 47 2.99 12.92 -8.30
N ILE A 48 3.67 12.84 -7.16
CA ILE A 48 3.13 12.30 -5.90
C ILE A 48 1.85 13.01 -5.45
N GLN A 49 1.64 14.29 -5.82
CA GLN A 49 0.43 15.03 -5.49
C GLN A 49 -0.83 14.47 -6.16
N ASN A 50 -0.69 13.64 -7.20
CA ASN A 50 -1.80 12.93 -7.84
C ASN A 50 -2.20 11.65 -7.10
N MET A 51 -1.43 11.24 -6.09
CA MET A 51 -1.72 10.04 -5.31
C MET A 51 -2.96 10.28 -4.44
N THR A 52 -3.95 9.39 -4.53
CA THR A 52 -5.20 9.51 -3.75
C THR A 52 -5.27 8.49 -2.62
N SER A 53 -4.61 7.34 -2.78
CA SER A 53 -4.58 6.28 -1.77
C SER A 53 -3.33 5.40 -1.89
N ILE A 54 -2.97 4.77 -0.78
CA ILE A 54 -1.98 3.69 -0.74
C ILE A 54 -2.69 2.37 -0.42
N GLY A 55 -2.41 1.31 -1.19
CA GLY A 55 -2.88 -0.05 -0.94
C GLY A 55 -1.75 -0.92 -0.43
N ALA A 56 -1.86 -1.42 0.80
CA ALA A 56 -0.84 -2.25 1.45
C ALA A 56 -1.48 -3.11 2.54
N ASP A 57 -0.79 -4.12 3.05
CA ASP A 57 -1.26 -4.87 4.22
C ASP A 57 -1.34 -3.99 5.48
N ASN A 58 -2.02 -4.46 6.52
CA ASN A 58 -2.26 -3.65 7.72
C ASN A 58 -1.10 -3.67 8.74
N THR A 59 0.12 -4.05 8.33
CA THR A 59 1.27 -4.10 9.23
C THR A 59 1.61 -2.72 9.79
N ASN A 60 2.27 -2.67 10.95
CA ASN A 60 2.64 -1.42 11.60
C ASN A 60 3.56 -0.55 10.73
N VAL A 61 4.42 -1.15 9.92
CA VAL A 61 5.28 -0.41 8.98
C VAL A 61 4.43 0.35 7.96
N ASN A 62 3.33 -0.22 7.48
CA ASN A 62 2.47 0.40 6.48
C ASN A 62 1.45 1.38 7.07
N TYR A 63 0.79 1.03 8.18
CA TYR A 63 -0.34 1.81 8.74
C TYR A 63 -0.28 2.07 10.25
N GLY A 64 0.89 1.92 10.88
CA GLY A 64 1.13 2.29 12.27
C GLY A 64 0.73 3.74 12.59
N ARG A 65 0.35 4.00 13.83
CA ARG A 65 -0.25 5.29 14.25
C ARG A 65 0.74 6.45 14.28
N ILE A 66 1.97 6.22 14.70
CA ILE A 66 2.97 7.27 14.95
C ILE A 66 3.91 7.42 13.76
N HIS A 67 4.51 6.30 13.33
CA HIS A 67 5.50 6.26 12.26
C HIS A 67 5.24 5.08 11.35
N SER A 68 4.78 5.35 10.14
CA SER A 68 4.46 4.37 9.11
C SER A 68 4.57 4.98 7.73
N VAL A 69 4.60 4.15 6.69
CA VAL A 69 4.57 4.60 5.29
C VAL A 69 3.38 5.52 5.07
N PHE A 70 2.20 5.17 5.58
CA PHE A 70 1.03 6.03 5.47
C PHE A 70 1.20 7.37 6.18
N SER A 71 1.69 7.40 7.43
CA SER A 71 1.83 8.67 8.17
C SER A 71 2.86 9.59 7.54
N LEU A 72 3.95 9.02 7.01
CA LEU A 72 4.99 9.75 6.29
C LEU A 72 4.50 10.28 4.94
N LEU A 73 3.80 9.49 4.13
CA LEU A 73 3.26 9.98 2.84
C LEU A 73 2.16 11.03 3.03
N LYS A 74 1.46 11.00 4.17
CA LYS A 74 0.43 11.98 4.47
C LYS A 74 0.99 13.39 4.73
N SER A 75 2.28 13.54 5.04
CA SER A 75 2.91 14.86 5.06
C SER A 75 3.09 15.43 3.66
N ASP A 76 3.31 14.57 2.65
CA ASP A 76 3.45 14.99 1.25
C ASP A 76 2.09 15.20 0.61
N VAL A 77 1.11 14.36 0.97
CA VAL A 77 -0.23 14.31 0.40
C VAL A 77 -1.27 14.35 1.53
N PRO A 78 -1.69 15.55 1.99
CA PRO A 78 -2.58 15.69 3.15
C PRO A 78 -3.92 14.93 3.04
N ASN A 79 -4.44 14.81 1.81
CA ASN A 79 -5.71 14.14 1.51
C ASN A 79 -5.56 12.63 1.25
N LEU A 80 -4.39 12.05 1.50
CA LEU A 80 -4.13 10.62 1.26
C LEU A 80 -5.07 9.74 2.09
N MET A 81 -5.70 8.77 1.41
CA MET A 81 -6.60 7.78 2.00
C MET A 81 -5.93 6.42 2.19
N LYS A 82 -6.39 5.66 3.18
CA LYS A 82 -5.97 4.26 3.37
C LYS A 82 -6.76 3.38 2.40
N GLY A 83 -6.10 2.82 1.40
CA GLY A 83 -6.69 1.85 0.48
C GLY A 83 -6.78 0.44 1.07
N ASN A 84 -5.82 0.07 1.94
CA ASN A 84 -5.62 -1.29 2.46
C ASN A 84 -5.44 -2.34 1.33
N CYS A 85 -5.06 -3.55 1.69
CA CYS A 85 -4.96 -4.68 0.76
C CYS A 85 -6.24 -5.53 0.87
N PHE A 86 -7.03 -5.60 -0.20
CA PHE A 86 -8.28 -6.37 -0.21
C PHE A 86 -8.07 -7.84 0.16
N SER A 87 -7.04 -8.47 -0.40
CA SER A 87 -6.69 -9.86 -0.08
C SER A 87 -6.39 -10.03 1.41
N HIS A 88 -5.69 -9.07 2.01
CA HIS A 88 -5.35 -9.11 3.42
C HIS A 88 -6.57 -8.89 4.32
N VAL A 89 -7.48 -7.98 3.93
CA VAL A 89 -8.76 -7.76 4.62
C VAL A 89 -9.60 -9.04 4.61
N LEU A 90 -9.74 -9.68 3.44
CA LEU A 90 -10.48 -10.94 3.30
C LEU A 90 -9.86 -12.06 4.13
N ASN A 91 -8.53 -12.24 4.05
CA ASN A 91 -7.81 -13.24 4.82
C ASN A 91 -8.00 -13.04 6.33
N ASN A 92 -7.89 -11.81 6.82
CA ASN A 92 -8.11 -11.49 8.24
C ASN A 92 -9.56 -11.72 8.67
N ALA A 93 -10.55 -11.44 7.80
CA ALA A 93 -11.94 -11.74 8.08
C ALA A 93 -12.16 -13.25 8.26
N VAL A 94 -11.66 -14.08 7.33
CA VAL A 94 -11.77 -15.55 7.41
C VAL A 94 -11.05 -16.12 8.62
N LYS A 95 -9.81 -15.66 8.87
CA LYS A 95 -9.03 -16.06 10.05
C LYS A 95 -9.79 -15.73 11.34
N THR A 96 -10.33 -14.51 11.43
CA THR A 96 -11.09 -14.07 12.61
C THR A 96 -12.34 -14.91 12.81
N SER A 97 -13.11 -15.17 11.74
CA SER A 97 -14.30 -16.02 11.85
C SER A 97 -13.95 -17.42 12.33
N HIS A 98 -12.91 -18.04 11.77
CA HIS A 98 -12.51 -19.40 12.14
C HIS A 98 -12.07 -19.48 13.61
N THR A 99 -11.24 -18.53 14.08
CA THR A 99 -10.81 -18.48 15.50
C THR A 99 -11.92 -18.22 16.52
N ARG A 100 -13.13 -17.84 16.06
CA ARG A 100 -14.28 -17.50 16.92
C ARG A 100 -15.43 -18.49 16.79
N LEU A 101 -15.28 -19.54 16.01
CA LEU A 101 -16.27 -20.62 15.97
C LEU A 101 -16.29 -21.32 17.33
N VAL A 102 -17.49 -21.61 17.82
CA VAL A 102 -17.73 -22.36 19.08
C VAL A 102 -17.59 -23.86 18.89
N ILE A 103 -17.45 -24.29 17.63
CA ILE A 103 -17.21 -25.67 17.23
C ILE A 103 -15.90 -25.71 16.46
N ASP A 104 -15.15 -26.79 16.64
CA ASP A 104 -13.99 -27.04 15.81
C ASP A 104 -14.45 -27.53 14.43
N VAL A 105 -13.81 -27.04 13.39
CA VAL A 105 -14.05 -27.45 12.01
C VAL A 105 -12.72 -27.98 11.49
N GLU A 106 -12.44 -29.24 11.84
CA GLU A 106 -11.39 -30.05 11.21
C GLU A 106 -11.84 -30.61 9.85
#